data_AF-A0A5S4EXK2-F1
#
_entry.id   AF-A0A5S4EXK2-F1
#
_cell.length_a   1.000
_cell.length_b   1.000
_cell.length_c   1.000
_cell.angle_alpha   90.00
_cell.angle_beta   90.00
_cell.angle_gamma   90.00
#
_symmetry.space_group_name_H-M   'P 1'
#
loop_
_entity.id
_entity.type
_entity.pdbx_description
1 polymer ?
#
loop_
_entity_poly.entity_id
_entity_poly.type
_entity_poly.pdbx_seq_one_letter_code
_entity_poly.pdbx_strand_id
1 'polypeptide(L)'
;SPSSDSATCVRRSNLPDPGPGDSLDSSPSAAMERLTQVAESLLGEASRVALADVLGADWPSARRVLADLTTVDLRPELPYRLTWGDGLTIDPEREPAWLSHGYLERA
;
A
#
# COMPACT_ATOMS: atom_id res chain seq x y z
N SER A 1 48.59 18.08 10.47
CA SER A 1 47.65 19.12 10.03
C SER A 1 46.60 18.48 9.12
N PRO A 2 45.30 18.60 9.43
CA PRO A 2 44.23 17.92 8.69
C PRO A 2 43.83 18.71 7.44
N SER A 3 43.55 18.00 6.35
CA SER A 3 43.04 18.57 5.10
C SER A 3 41.53 18.38 4.97
N SER A 4 40.86 19.52 4.77
CA SER A 4 39.58 19.76 4.09
C SER A 4 38.39 18.88 4.43
N ASP A 5 37.59 19.43 5.34
CA ASP A 5 36.15 19.29 5.34
C ASP A 5 35.53 20.19 4.26
N SER A 6 34.62 19.66 3.46
CA SER A 6 33.42 20.33 2.92
C SER A 6 32.75 19.39 1.91
N ALA A 7 31.99 18.43 2.45
CA ALA A 7 30.96 17.75 1.68
C ALA A 7 29.90 18.81 1.28
N THR A 8 29.76 19.04 -0.02
CA THR A 8 28.77 19.95 -0.59
C THR A 8 27.37 19.44 -0.28
N CYS A 9 26.76 19.91 0.80
CA CYS A 9 25.36 19.64 1.09
C CYS A 9 24.53 20.33 0.00
N VAL A 10 23.94 19.54 -0.91
CA VAL A 10 23.03 20.05 -1.93
C VAL A 10 21.88 20.75 -1.20
N ARG A 11 21.81 22.08 -1.34
CA ARG A 11 20.74 22.90 -0.79
C ARG A 11 19.41 22.33 -1.32
N ARG A 12 18.54 21.85 -0.43
CA ARG A 12 17.16 21.51 -0.80
C ARG A 12 16.53 22.74 -1.45
N SER A 13 16.02 22.56 -2.67
CA SER A 13 15.33 23.61 -3.42
C SER A 13 14.09 24.06 -2.62
N ASN A 14 13.88 25.36 -2.52
CA ASN A 14 12.71 25.97 -1.85
C ASN A 14 11.52 26.14 -2.80
N LEU A 15 11.57 25.52 -3.98
CA LEU A 15 10.45 25.49 -4.89
C LEU A 15 9.39 24.54 -4.34
N PRO A 16 8.09 24.93 -4.37
CA PRO A 16 7.02 23.97 -4.14
C PRO A 16 7.25 22.81 -5.11
N ASP A 17 7.38 21.60 -4.55
CA ASP A 17 7.28 20.39 -5.35
C ASP A 17 5.98 20.52 -6.15
N PRO A 18 6.01 20.45 -7.50
CA PRO A 18 4.77 20.27 -8.25
C PRO A 18 4.22 18.93 -7.78
N GLY A 19 3.39 18.99 -6.73
CA GLY A 19 2.73 17.83 -6.18
C GLY A 19 1.99 17.10 -7.30
N PRO A 20 1.59 15.85 -7.08
CA PRO A 20 1.01 15.01 -8.13
C PRO A 20 -0.38 15.55 -8.54
N GLY A 21 -0.40 16.62 -9.33
CA GLY A 21 -1.60 17.36 -9.72
C GLY A 21 -2.44 16.59 -10.74
N ASP A 22 -1.79 15.77 -11.56
CA ASP A 22 -2.45 15.08 -12.68
C ASP A 22 -3.09 13.74 -12.26
N SER A 23 -2.80 13.22 -11.07
CA SER A 23 -3.35 11.92 -10.60
C SER A 23 -4.63 12.06 -9.76
N LEU A 24 -5.06 13.28 -9.45
CA LEU A 24 -6.25 13.55 -8.61
C LEU A 24 -7.52 13.83 -9.42
N ASP A 25 -7.44 13.85 -10.76
CA ASP A 25 -8.59 14.10 -11.66
C ASP A 25 -9.59 12.93 -11.75
N SER A 26 -9.38 11.87 -10.98
CA SER A 26 -10.39 10.82 -10.84
C SER A 26 -11.50 11.29 -9.91
N SER A 27 -12.73 11.37 -10.44
CA SER A 27 -13.94 11.57 -9.65
C SER A 27 -13.94 10.66 -8.41
N PRO A 28 -14.43 11.10 -7.24
CA PRO A 28 -14.59 10.25 -6.06
C PRO A 28 -15.31 8.93 -6.36
N SER A 29 -16.27 8.94 -7.29
CA SER A 29 -16.97 7.73 -7.75
C SER A 29 -16.06 6.75 -8.49
N ALA A 30 -15.20 7.26 -9.37
CA ALA A 30 -14.25 6.43 -10.13
C ALA A 30 -13.17 5.85 -9.19
N ALA A 31 -12.74 6.62 -8.20
CA ALA A 31 -11.85 6.12 -7.15
C ALA A 31 -12.51 4.98 -6.35
N MET A 32 -13.79 5.15 -5.97
CA MET A 32 -14.55 4.12 -5.25
C MET A 32 -14.69 2.84 -6.07
N GLU A 33 -15.07 2.95 -7.34
CA GLU A 33 -15.22 1.81 -8.26
C GLU A 33 -13.90 1.07 -8.44
N ARG A 34 -12.79 1.80 -8.60
CA ARG A 34 -11.46 1.20 -8.70
C ARG A 34 -11.04 0.47 -7.41
N LEU A 35 -11.38 1.00 -6.24
CA LEU A 35 -11.11 0.32 -4.96
C LEU A 35 -11.96 -0.94 -4.81
N THR A 36 -13.25 -0.89 -5.18
CA THR A 36 -14.13 -2.07 -5.23
C THR A 36 -13.54 -3.14 -6.16
N GLN A 37 -13.11 -2.77 -7.36
CA GLN A 37 -12.50 -3.70 -8.31
C GLN A 37 -11.25 -4.37 -7.75
N VAL A 38 -10.40 -3.62 -7.02
CA VAL A 38 -9.22 -4.20 -6.36
C VAL A 38 -9.63 -5.22 -5.30
N ALA A 39 -10.55 -4.86 -4.40
CA ALA A 39 -10.99 -5.76 -3.34
C ALA A 39 -11.64 -7.05 -3.91
N GLU A 40 -12.55 -6.90 -4.87
CA GLU A 40 -13.22 -8.03 -5.53
C GLU A 40 -12.25 -8.92 -6.31
N SER A 41 -11.27 -8.34 -7.00
CA SER A 41 -10.26 -9.12 -7.73
C SER A 41 -9.40 -9.97 -6.79
N LEU A 42 -9.13 -9.48 -5.58
CA LEU A 42 -8.35 -10.21 -4.58
C LEU A 42 -9.17 -11.27 -3.85
N LEU A 43 -10.43 -10.97 -3.54
CA LEU A 43 -11.35 -11.90 -2.88
C LEU A 43 -11.77 -13.04 -3.82
N GLY A 44 -11.97 -12.76 -5.10
CA GLY A 44 -12.60 -13.69 -6.04
C GLY A 44 -13.92 -14.21 -5.48
N GLU A 45 -14.15 -15.52 -5.56
CA GLU A 45 -15.35 -16.16 -5.00
C GLU A 45 -15.29 -16.34 -3.48
N ALA A 46 -14.14 -16.12 -2.83
CA ALA A 46 -13.98 -16.33 -1.40
C ALA A 46 -14.51 -15.13 -0.61
N SER A 47 -15.22 -15.38 0.50
CA SER A 47 -15.69 -14.30 1.39
C SER A 47 -14.56 -13.63 2.18
N ARG A 48 -13.40 -14.29 2.27
CA ARG A 48 -12.23 -13.85 3.02
C ARG A 48 -10.95 -14.45 2.43
N VAL A 49 -9.89 -13.66 2.38
CA VAL A 49 -8.55 -14.09 1.92
C VAL A 49 -7.47 -13.63 2.90
N ALA A 50 -6.42 -14.43 3.08
CA ALA A 50 -5.27 -14.04 3.89
C ALA A 50 -4.35 -13.12 3.08
N LEU A 51 -3.82 -12.06 3.72
CA LEU A 51 -2.91 -11.12 3.06
C LEU A 51 -1.65 -11.80 2.54
N ALA A 52 -1.14 -12.81 3.25
CA ALA A 52 0.02 -13.58 2.84
C ALA A 52 -0.17 -14.34 1.50
N ASP A 53 -1.41 -14.65 1.11
CA ASP A 53 -1.71 -15.37 -0.13
C ASP A 53 -1.87 -14.44 -1.33
N VAL A 54 -2.19 -13.16 -1.08
CA VAL A 54 -2.48 -12.17 -2.13
C VAL A 54 -1.35 -11.17 -2.35
N LEU A 55 -0.49 -10.95 -1.35
CA LEU A 55 0.68 -10.10 -1.50
C LEU A 55 1.79 -10.89 -2.20
N GLY A 56 1.99 -10.56 -3.47
CA GLY A 56 3.06 -11.13 -4.28
C GLY A 56 4.46 -10.72 -3.79
N ALA A 57 5.48 -11.36 -4.37
CA ALA A 57 6.86 -11.16 -3.91
C ALA A 57 7.49 -9.82 -4.33
N ASP A 58 6.89 -9.10 -5.26
CA ASP A 58 7.37 -7.79 -5.70
C ASP A 58 6.93 -6.71 -4.69
N TRP A 59 7.89 -6.19 -3.92
CA TRP A 59 7.60 -5.21 -2.87
C TRP A 59 6.90 -3.93 -3.39
N PRO A 60 7.34 -3.28 -4.49
CA PRO A 60 6.63 -2.15 -5.06
C PRO A 60 5.15 -2.42 -5.35
N SER A 61 4.80 -3.60 -5.87
CA SER A 61 3.41 -3.99 -6.13
C SER A 61 2.66 -4.33 -4.85
N ALA A 62 3.25 -5.13 -3.95
CA ALA A 62 2.66 -5.46 -2.66
C ALA A 62 2.33 -4.21 -1.84
N ARG A 63 3.23 -3.22 -1.83
CA ARG A 63 3.01 -1.93 -1.16
C ARG A 63 1.83 -1.15 -1.73
N ARG A 64 1.62 -1.17 -3.05
CA ARG A 64 0.47 -0.51 -3.68
C ARG A 64 -0.82 -1.19 -3.27
N VAL A 65 -0.87 -2.52 -3.34
CA VAL A 65 -2.04 -3.31 -2.90
C VAL A 65 -2.36 -3.01 -1.44
N LEU A 66 -1.38 -3.01 -0.55
CA LEU A 66 -1.57 -2.67 0.86
C LEU A 66 -2.14 -1.26 1.07
N ALA A 67 -1.65 -0.27 0.31
CA ALA A 67 -2.17 1.09 0.38
C ALA A 67 -3.64 1.15 -0.07
N ASP A 68 -4.00 0.39 -1.11
CA ASP A 68 -5.38 0.30 -1.60
C ASP A 68 -6.29 -0.37 -0.57
N LEU A 69 -5.86 -1.50 0.01
CA LEU A 69 -6.64 -2.21 1.03
C LEU A 69 -6.83 -1.38 2.31
N THR A 70 -5.79 -0.65 2.72
CA THR A 70 -5.91 0.28 3.86
C THR A 70 -6.88 1.41 3.52
N THR A 71 -6.87 1.89 2.28
CA THR A 71 -7.83 2.92 1.84
C THR A 71 -9.24 2.37 1.82
N VAL A 72 -9.45 1.13 1.35
CA VAL A 72 -10.74 0.43 1.37
C VAL A 72 -11.30 0.35 2.79
N ASP A 73 -10.50 -0.09 3.76
CA ASP A 73 -10.93 -0.23 5.17
C ASP A 73 -11.30 1.11 5.84
N LEU A 74 -10.70 2.21 5.38
CA LEU A 74 -11.02 3.55 5.85
C LEU A 74 -12.28 4.15 5.21
N ARG A 75 -12.95 3.44 4.30
CA ARG A 75 -14.17 3.88 3.60
C ARG A 75 -15.38 3.09 4.09
N PRO A 76 -16.19 3.63 5.01
CA PRO A 76 -17.36 2.93 5.54
C PRO A 76 -18.46 2.68 4.49
N GLU A 77 -18.40 3.35 3.34
CA GLU A 77 -19.30 3.13 2.21
C GLU A 77 -19.02 1.81 1.46
N LEU A 78 -17.83 1.22 1.66
CA LEU A 78 -17.43 -0.03 1.03
C LEU A 78 -17.69 -1.22 1.96
N PRO A 79 -18.24 -2.34 1.46
CA PRO A 79 -18.58 -3.53 2.27
C PRO A 79 -17.37 -4.45 2.50
N TYR A 80 -16.22 -3.86 2.80
CA TYR A 80 -14.97 -4.60 2.98
C TYR A 80 -14.31 -4.21 4.28
N ARG A 81 -13.61 -5.17 4.88
CA ARG A 81 -12.84 -4.96 6.10
C ARG A 81 -11.44 -5.54 5.95
N LEU A 82 -10.46 -4.80 6.44
CA LEU A 82 -9.09 -5.24 6.61
C LEU A 82 -8.82 -5.50 8.10
N THR A 83 -8.65 -6.77 8.46
CA THR A 83 -8.28 -7.14 9.82
C THR A 83 -6.80 -7.45 9.88
N TRP A 84 -6.08 -6.82 10.80
CA TRP A 84 -4.67 -7.14 11.05
C TRP A 84 -4.56 -8.23 12.12
N GLY A 85 -3.66 -9.18 11.91
CA GLY A 85 -3.24 -10.10 12.97
C GLY A 85 -2.20 -9.45 13.88
N ASP A 86 -2.07 -9.93 15.11
CA ASP A 86 -1.17 -9.37 16.13
C ASP A 86 0.33 -9.56 15.84
N GLY A 87 0.67 -10.24 14.75
CA GLY A 87 2.05 -10.65 14.45
C GLY A 87 2.47 -10.38 13.02
N LEU A 88 3.79 -10.43 12.84
CA LEU A 88 4.48 -10.34 11.57
C LEU A 88 5.51 -11.47 11.55
N THR A 89 5.53 -12.27 10.48
CA THR A 89 6.61 -13.24 10.27
C THR A 89 7.69 -12.60 9.40
N ILE A 90 8.95 -12.68 9.81
CA ILE A 90 10.09 -12.23 9.00
C ILE A 90 10.70 -13.43 8.28
N ASP A 91 10.82 -13.34 6.95
CA ASP A 91 11.50 -14.32 6.10
C ASP A 91 12.52 -13.58 5.22
N PRO A 92 13.82 -13.59 5.56
CA PRO A 92 14.84 -12.84 4.82
C PRO A 92 15.11 -13.38 3.41
N GLU A 93 14.62 -14.58 3.08
CA GLU A 93 14.77 -15.20 1.76
C GLU A 93 13.63 -14.81 0.80
N ARG A 94 12.67 -14.00 1.26
CA ARG A 94 11.55 -13.50 0.46
C ARG A 94 11.56 -11.98 0.38
N GLU A 95 10.96 -11.49 -0.69
CA GLU A 95 10.46 -10.11 -0.74
C GLU A 95 8.93 -10.17 -0.78
N PRO A 96 8.20 -9.26 -0.08
CA PRO A 96 8.69 -8.56 1.09
C PRO A 96 9.20 -9.54 2.15
N ALA A 97 10.26 -9.16 2.88
CA ALA A 97 10.85 -10.00 3.93
C ALA A 97 9.96 -10.16 5.16
N TRP A 98 8.71 -9.72 5.08
CA TRP A 98 7.73 -9.77 6.13
C TRP A 98 6.39 -10.23 5.58
N LEU A 99 5.69 -11.05 6.36
CA LEU A 99 4.35 -11.54 6.06
C LEU A 99 3.41 -11.07 7.15
N SER A 100 2.37 -10.32 6.75
CA SER A 100 1.28 -9.95 7.64
C SER A 100 0.32 -11.12 7.80
N HIS A 101 -0.11 -11.38 9.04
CA HIS A 101 -1.15 -12.36 9.36
C HIS A 101 -2.58 -11.79 9.24
N GLY A 102 -2.75 -10.68 8.52
CA GLY A 102 -4.04 -10.05 8.30
C GLY A 102 -4.91 -10.73 7.24
N TYR A 103 -6.15 -10.27 7.15
CA TYR A 103 -7.16 -10.76 6.21
C TYR A 103 -7.95 -9.61 5.61
N LEU A 104 -8.33 -9.77 4.35
CA LEU A 104 -9.38 -9.01 3.69
C LEU A 104 -10.66 -9.84 3.69
N GLU A 105 -11.80 -9.25 4.04
CA GLU A 105 -13.10 -9.94 4.03
C GLU A 105 -14.24 -9.03 3.54
N ARG A 106 -15.32 -9.64 3.02
CA ARG A 106 -16.60 -8.95 2.80
C ARG A 106 -17.32 -8.84 4.15
N ALA A 107 -17.68 -7.61 4.52
CA ALA A 107 -18.29 -7.28 5.81
C ALA A 107 -19.81 -7.11 5.71
#